data_AF-A0A917LD78-F1
#
_entry.id   AF-A0A917LD78-F1
#
_cell.length_a   1.000
_cell.length_b   1.000
_cell.length_c   1.000
_cell.angle_alpha   90.00
_cell.angle_beta   90.00
_cell.angle_gamma   90.00
#
_symmetry.space_group_name_H-M   'P 1'
#
loop_
_entity.id
_entity.type
_entity.pdbx_description
1 polymer ?
#
loop_
_entity_poly.entity_id
_entity_poly.type
_entity_poly.pdbx_seq_one_letter_code
_entity_poly.pdbx_strand_id
1 'polypeptide(L)' 'MVNEKWENQKNYVKAKLSAEKTGAIYRKRKIDVEPVFGHLKANLRFTRFSVRGKTKVANEMGLALIAVNFRKFTANQ' A
#
# COMPACT_ATOMS: atom_id res chain seq x y z
N MET A 1 30.37 13.28 -4.02
CA MET A 1 29.61 14.15 -4.93
C MET A 1 28.13 13.92 -4.66
N VAL A 2 27.36 14.96 -4.31
CA VAL A 2 25.92 14.83 -4.04
C VAL A 2 25.15 14.90 -5.36
N ASN A 3 24.17 14.01 -5.55
CA ASN A 3 23.31 14.06 -6.74
C ASN A 3 22.21 15.10 -6.53
N GLU A 4 22.37 16.27 -7.15
CA GLU A 4 21.45 17.40 -7.03
C GLU A 4 20.01 17.06 -7.46
N LYS A 5 19.85 16.28 -8.53
CA LYS A 5 18.52 15.87 -9.01
C LYS A 5 17.78 15.04 -7.97
N TRP A 6 18.50 14.16 -7.28
CA TRP A 6 17.95 13.32 -6.21
C TRP A 6 17.52 14.14 -5.00
N GLU A 7 18.35 15.11 -4.57
CA GLU A 7 18.00 15.99 -3.46
C GLU A 7 16.79 16.88 -3.78
N ASN A 8 16.69 17.36 -5.02
CA ASN A 8 15.52 18.12 -5.47
C ASN A 8 14.22 17.28 -5.39
N GLN A 9 14.28 16.00 -5.78
CA GLN A 9 13.13 15.09 -5.68
C GLN A 9 12.72 14.83 -4.23
N LYS A 10 13.69 14.60 -3.33
CA LYS A 10 13.41 14.45 -1.89
C LYS A 10 12.72 15.67 -1.31
N ASN A 11 13.25 16.87 -1.60
CA ASN A 11 12.69 18.12 -1.09
C ASN A 11 11.27 18.34 -1.59
N TYR A 12 11.01 18.06 -2.86
CA TYR A 12 9.67 18.11 -3.43
C TYR A 12 8.68 17.17 -2.73
N VAL A 13 9.08 15.90 -2.53
CA VAL A 13 8.24 14.91 -1.83
C VAL A 13 8.03 15.32 -0.38
N LYS A 14 9.08 15.79 0.32
CA LYS A 14 9.00 16.25 1.71
C LYS A 14 8.03 17.42 1.85
N ALA A 15 8.12 18.42 0.97
CA ALA A 15 7.20 19.55 0.96
C ALA A 15 5.74 19.08 0.77
N LYS A 16 5.49 18.18 -0.19
CA LYS A 16 4.16 17.59 -0.40
C LYS A 16 3.66 16.79 0.80
N LEU A 17 4.50 16.01 1.46
CA LEU A 17 4.08 15.22 2.62
C LEU A 17 3.89 16.06 3.89
N SER A 18 4.54 17.23 3.96
CA SER A 18 4.47 18.13 5.12
C SER A 18 3.29 19.10 5.08
N ALA A 19 2.71 19.36 3.90
CA ALA A 19 1.50 20.16 3.79
C ALA A 19 0.33 19.51 4.54
N GLU A 20 -0.50 20.31 5.21
CA GLU A 20 -1.48 19.84 6.19
C GLU A 20 -2.46 18.80 5.62
N LYS A 21 -3.08 19.12 4.47
CA LYS A 21 -4.05 18.25 3.79
C LYS A 21 -3.45 16.91 3.36
N THR A 22 -2.31 16.96 2.67
CA THR A 22 -1.64 15.77 2.13
C THR A 22 -0.95 14.96 3.23
N GLY A 23 -0.43 15.61 4.26
CA GLY A 23 0.11 14.97 5.46
C GLY A 23 -0.96 14.22 6.25
N ALA A 24 -2.17 14.79 6.39
CA ALA A 24 -3.29 14.09 7.00
C ALA A 24 -3.69 12.82 6.22
N ILE A 25 -3.79 12.92 4.89
CA ILE A 25 -4.06 11.76 4.02
C ILE A 25 -2.95 10.70 4.14
N TYR A 26 -1.69 11.13 4.18
CA TYR A 26 -0.56 10.22 4.31
C TYR A 26 -0.58 9.47 5.65
N ARG A 27 -0.86 10.16 6.77
CA ARG A 27 -1.04 9.52 8.09
C ARG A 27 -2.17 8.50 8.07
N LYS A 28 -3.31 8.81 7.46
CA LYS A 28 -4.43 7.88 7.32
C LYS A 28 -4.03 6.62 6.52
N ARG A 29 -3.27 6.79 5.42
CA ARG A 29 -2.77 5.65 4.63
C ARG A 29 -1.82 4.74 5.41
N LYS A 30 -1.03 5.26 6.35
CA LYS A 30 -0.19 4.40 7.21
C LYS A 30 -1.02 3.44 8.05
N ILE A 31 -2.22 3.85 8.46
CA ILE A 31 -3.10 3.04 9.30
C ILE A 31 -3.99 2.14 8.44
N ASP A 32 -4.48 2.65 7.31
CA ASP A 32 -5.44 1.91 6.49
C ASP A 32 -4.77 0.98 5.47
N VAL A 33 -3.71 1.44 4.80
CA VAL A 33 -3.14 0.78 3.61
C VAL A 33 -1.97 -0.13 3.98
N GLU A 34 -1.04 0.33 4.82
CA GLU A 34 0.14 -0.46 5.19
C GLU A 34 -0.23 -1.79 5.89
N PRO A 35 -1.19 -1.82 6.84
CA PRO A 35 -1.59 -3.06 7.50
C PRO A 35 -2.23 -4.06 6.54
N VAL A 36 -2.96 -3.61 5.51
CA VAL A 36 -3.55 -4.51 4.50
C VAL A 36 -2.46 -5.30 3.77
N PHE A 37 -1.38 -4.65 3.37
CA PHE A 37 -0.24 -5.32 2.74
C PHE A 37 0.52 -6.23 3.72
N GLY A 38 0.65 -5.81 4.98
CA GLY A 38 1.17 -6.66 6.05
C GLY A 38 0.32 -7.92 6.23
N HIS A 39 -1.01 -7.78 6.23
CA HIS A 39 -1.93 -8.89 6.38
C HIS A 39 -1.89 -9.86 5.19
N LEU A 40 -1.85 -9.34 3.96
CA LEU A 40 -1.68 -10.14 2.74
C LEU A 40 -0.44 -11.05 2.86
N LYS A 41 0.70 -10.49 3.26
CA LYS A 41 1.96 -11.24 3.35
C LYS A 41 2.00 -12.18 4.55
N ALA A 42 1.69 -11.69 5.75
CA ALA A 42 1.86 -12.46 6.99
C ALA A 42 0.78 -13.54 7.14
N ASN A 43 -0.46 -13.26 6.74
CA ASN A 43 -1.59 -14.14 7.00
C ASN A 43 -2.01 -14.98 5.80
N LEU A 44 -2.04 -14.36 4.62
CA LEU A 44 -2.40 -15.08 3.38
C LEU A 44 -1.17 -15.63 2.65
N ARG A 45 0.05 -15.40 3.19
CA ARG A 45 1.32 -15.79 2.57
C ARG A 45 1.46 -15.30 1.12
N PHE A 46 0.78 -14.20 0.79
CA PHE A 46 0.73 -13.64 -0.55
C PHE A 46 1.98 -12.80 -0.80
N THR A 47 3.08 -13.48 -1.16
CA THR A 47 4.38 -12.86 -1.44
C THR A 47 4.73 -12.83 -2.92
N ARG A 48 4.00 -13.60 -3.74
CA ARG A 48 4.20 -13.70 -5.19
C ARG A 48 2.84 -13.87 -5.88
N PHE A 49 2.75 -13.37 -7.09
CA PHE A 49 1.63 -13.68 -7.99
C PHE A 49 1.83 -15.06 -8.60
N SER A 50 0.73 -15.79 -8.74
CA SER A 50 0.68 -17.11 -9.36
C SER A 50 0.51 -17.00 -10.88
N VAL A 51 -0.02 -15.88 -11.36
CA VAL A 51 -0.32 -15.64 -12.78
C VAL A 51 0.55 -14.54 -13.39
N ARG A 52 0.60 -14.52 -14.73
CA ARG A 52 1.28 -13.48 -15.52
C ARG A 52 0.28 -12.74 -16.41
N GLY A 53 0.58 -11.47 -16.71
CA GLY A 53 -0.25 -10.59 -17.52
C GLY A 53 -1.13 -9.66 -16.67
N LYS A 54 -1.25 -8.39 -17.09
CA LYS A 54 -1.85 -7.30 -16.29
C LYS A 54 -3.25 -7.65 -15.78
N THR A 55 -4.12 -8.16 -16.66
CA THR A 55 -5.51 -8.50 -16.31
C THR A 55 -5.59 -9.61 -15.27
N LYS A 56 -4.81 -10.69 -15.46
CA LYS A 56 -4.83 -11.83 -14.53
C LYS A 56 -4.26 -11.45 -13.16
N VAL A 57 -3.18 -10.68 -13.15
CA VAL A 57 -2.57 -10.15 -11.92
C VAL A 57 -3.55 -9.24 -11.17
N ALA A 58 -4.29 -8.39 -11.87
CA ALA A 58 -5.32 -7.54 -11.27
C ALA A 58 -6.43 -8.38 -10.61
N ASN A 59 -6.89 -9.44 -11.29
CA ASN A 59 -7.88 -10.36 -10.73
C ASN A 59 -7.36 -11.09 -9.48
N GLU A 60 -6.13 -11.63 -9.52
CA GLU A 60 -5.52 -12.30 -8.38
C GLU A 60 -5.37 -11.34 -7.17
N MET A 61 -4.94 -10.10 -7.41
CA MET A 61 -4.86 -9.08 -6.38
C MET A 61 -6.25 -8.75 -5.80
N GLY A 62 -7.27 -8.63 -6.65
CA GLY A 62 -8.65 -8.38 -6.22
C GLY A 62 -9.18 -9.48 -5.28
N LEU A 63 -8.95 -10.75 -5.64
CA LEU A 63 -9.33 -11.89 -4.79
C LEU A 63 -8.62 -11.86 -3.45
N ALA A 64 -7.30 -11.58 -3.43
CA ALA A 64 -6.54 -11.51 -2.20
C ALA A 64 -7.04 -10.37 -1.28
N LEU A 65 -7.41 -9.21 -1.84
CA LEU A 65 -7.98 -8.10 -1.10
C LEU A 65 -9.38 -8.41 -0.55
N ILE A 66 -10.22 -9.09 -1.32
CA ILE A 66 -11.53 -9.56 -0.86
C ILE A 66 -11.38 -10.49 0.35
N ALA A 67 -10.43 -11.43 0.32
CA ALA A 67 -10.14 -12.32 1.45
C ALA A 67 -9.71 -11.54 2.71
N VAL A 68 -8.88 -10.50 2.57
CA VAL A 68 -8.51 -9.62 3.69
C VAL A 68 -9.73 -8.88 4.25
N ASN A 69 -10.60 -8.35 3.38
CA ASN A 69 -11.81 -7.65 3.78
C ASN A 69 -12.79 -8.57 4.52
N PHE A 70 -13.00 -9.80 4.05
CA PHE A 70 -13.83 -10.77 4.76
C PHE A 70 -13.31 -11.05 6.16
N ARG A 71 -11.99 -11.24 6.31
CA ARG A 71 -11.39 -11.48 7.63
C ARG A 71 -11.54 -10.29 8.58
N LYS A 72 -11.47 -9.06 8.06
CA LYS A 72 -11.75 -7.84 8.83
C LYS A 72 -13.23 -7.76 9.21
N PHE A 73 -14.13 -8.12 8.30
CA PHE A 73 -15.57 -8.14 8.57
C PHE A 73 -15.92 -9.12 9.69
N THR A 74 -15.40 -10.35 9.65
CA THR A 74 -15.65 -11.36 10.69
C THR A 74 -15.03 -11.01 12.04
N ALA A 75 -13.94 -10.25 12.08
CA ALA A 75 -13.30 -9.82 13.33
C ALA A 75 -13.96 -8.60 13.98
N ASN A 76 -14.76 -7.86 13.21
CA ASN A 76 -15.51 -6.69 13.67
C ASN A 76 -17.02 -6.97 13.84
N GLN A 77 -17.44 -8.21 13.58
CA GLN A 77 -18.74 -8.77 13.98
C GLN A 77 -18.65 -9.20 15.44
#